data_AF-C7R1E9-F1
#
_entry.id   AF-C7R1E9-F1
#
_cell.length_a   1.000
_cell.length_b   1.000
_cell.length_c   1.000
_cell.angle_alpha   90.00
_cell.angle_beta   90.00
_cell.angle_gamma   90.00
#
_symmetry.space_group_name_H-M   'P 1'
#
loop_
_entity.id
_entity.type
_entity.pdbx_description
1 polymer ?
#
loop_
_entity_poly.entity_id
_entity_poly.type
_entity_poly.pdbx_seq_one_letter_code
_entity_poly.pdbx_strand_id
1 'polypeptide(L)'
;MPDLESPLSGHFYCSPEVKEGTRGWREVVALGDAIYEWGLISVYWSPQNRRYFWHADTGCSCNGWGENLTSMADFNDGDRNAVRSALRGFAQEHPYYASESQLAEALNTLANFKEDQ
;
A
#
# COMPACT_ATOMS: atom_id res chain seq x y z
N MET A 1 -8.67 5.34 36.41
CA MET A 1 -7.74 6.10 35.57
C MET A 1 -6.36 5.48 35.74
N PRO A 2 -5.97 4.62 34.79
CA PRO A 2 -4.58 4.51 34.30
C PRO A 2 -4.60 4.40 32.76
N ASP A 3 -3.55 4.55 31.96
CA ASP A 3 -2.17 5.04 32.07
C ASP A 3 -1.81 5.36 30.60
N LEU A 4 -1.35 6.57 30.32
CA LEU A 4 -0.85 6.97 28.99
C LEU A 4 0.65 6.64 28.94
N GLU A 5 0.99 5.37 28.73
CA GLU A 5 2.36 4.98 28.40
C GLU A 5 2.53 4.83 26.88
N SER A 6 3.40 5.69 26.34
CA SER A 6 4.24 5.61 25.14
C SER A 6 3.84 4.70 23.96
N PRO A 7 3.96 5.21 22.73
CA PRO A 7 4.48 4.43 21.63
C PRO A 7 5.95 4.79 21.36
N LEU A 8 6.81 3.83 21.68
CA LEU A 8 8.16 3.71 21.17
C LEU A 8 8.15 3.59 19.63
N SER A 9 9.15 4.19 19.00
CA SER A 9 9.74 3.79 17.69
C SER A 9 8.82 3.72 16.47
N GLY A 10 8.78 4.81 15.70
CA GLY A 10 9.34 4.80 14.34
C GLY A 10 8.69 3.96 13.25
N HIS A 11 7.38 3.67 13.31
CA HIS A 11 6.64 3.19 12.15
C HIS A 11 5.60 4.23 11.73
N PHE A 12 5.93 5.03 10.71
CA PHE A 12 4.93 5.76 9.94
C PHE A 12 4.13 4.74 9.13
N TYR A 13 3.17 4.07 9.78
CA TYR A 13 2.14 3.32 9.07
C TYR A 13 1.32 4.34 8.28
N CYS A 14 1.55 4.42 6.96
CA CYS A 14 0.63 5.03 6.00
C CYS A 14 -0.67 4.21 5.93
N SER A 15 -1.37 4.12 7.06
CA SER A 15 -2.76 3.73 7.03
C SER A 15 -3.50 4.89 6.36
N PRO A 16 -4.25 4.66 5.27
CA PRO A 16 -5.03 5.74 4.69
C PRO A 16 -5.94 6.28 5.79
N GLU A 17 -5.69 7.51 6.23
CA GLU A 17 -6.73 8.31 6.88
C GLU A 17 -8.00 8.09 6.08
N VAL A 18 -9.08 7.68 6.74
CA VAL A 18 -10.28 7.13 6.09
C VAL A 18 -10.77 8.08 4.99
N LYS A 19 -10.37 7.81 3.75
CA LYS A 19 -10.76 8.56 2.55
C LYS A 19 -12.18 8.13 2.17
N GLU A 20 -12.88 9.00 1.45
CA GLU A 20 -14.26 8.68 1.08
C GLU A 20 -14.32 7.37 0.26
N GLY A 21 -15.13 6.42 0.71
CA GLY A 21 -15.27 5.11 0.08
C GLY A 21 -14.19 4.05 0.46
N THR A 22 -13.19 4.38 1.28
CA THR A 22 -12.14 3.41 1.67
C THR A 22 -12.36 2.77 3.05
N ARG A 23 -13.47 3.10 3.72
CA ARG A 23 -13.78 2.55 5.04
C ARG A 23 -13.87 1.02 4.99
N GLY A 24 -13.13 0.38 5.90
CA GLY A 24 -13.11 -1.08 6.02
C GLY A 24 -12.19 -1.78 5.01
N TRP A 25 -11.45 -1.03 4.20
CA TRP A 25 -10.36 -1.59 3.42
C TRP A 25 -9.26 -2.09 4.33
N ARG A 26 -8.58 -3.14 3.89
CA ARG A 26 -7.46 -3.75 4.61
C ARG A 26 -6.22 -3.64 3.74
N GLU A 27 -5.15 -3.09 4.29
CA GLU A 27 -3.87 -3.14 3.62
C GLU A 27 -3.41 -4.59 3.48
N VAL A 28 -3.03 -4.95 2.25
CA VAL A 28 -2.58 -6.30 1.89
C VAL A 28 -1.06 -6.31 1.83
N VAL A 29 -0.48 -5.34 1.13
CA VAL A 29 0.95 -5.22 0.94
C VAL A 29 1.32 -3.79 0.54
N ALA A 30 2.47 -3.33 1.04
CA ALA A 30 3.16 -2.15 0.55
C ALA A 30 4.55 -2.60 0.04
N LEU A 31 4.95 -2.11 -1.13
CA LEU A 31 6.24 -2.39 -1.76
C LEU A 31 6.91 -1.07 -2.15
N GLY A 32 8.09 -0.80 -1.60
CA GLY A 32 8.76 0.47 -1.82
C GLY A 32 9.74 0.83 -0.71
N ASP A 33 10.32 2.02 -0.82
CA ASP A 33 11.12 2.66 0.21
C ASP A 33 10.60 4.09 0.45
N ALA A 34 10.68 4.55 1.70
CA ALA A 34 10.11 5.79 2.22
C ALA A 34 11.18 6.72 2.81
N ILE A 35 12.36 6.79 2.17
CA ILE A 35 13.46 7.68 2.57
C ILE A 35 13.32 9.08 1.95
N TYR A 36 14.42 9.82 1.81
CA TYR A 36 14.43 11.20 1.31
C TYR A 36 13.84 11.34 -0.09
N GLU A 37 14.13 10.38 -0.97
CA GLU A 37 13.37 10.13 -2.19
C GLU A 37 12.66 8.80 -1.99
N TRP A 38 11.37 8.76 -2.29
CA TRP A 38 10.56 7.61 -2.01
C TRP A 38 9.81 7.15 -3.25
N GLY A 39 9.54 5.86 -3.29
CA GLY A 39 8.63 5.25 -4.25
C GLY A 39 7.92 4.13 -3.56
N LEU A 40 6.59 4.12 -3.64
CA LEU A 40 5.77 3.16 -2.91
C LEU A 40 4.52 2.80 -3.72
N ILE A 41 4.25 1.50 -3.83
CA ILE A 41 2.95 0.97 -4.21
C ILE A 41 2.29 0.31 -3.00
N SER A 42 1.09 0.76 -2.65
CA SER A 42 0.28 0.16 -1.58
C SER A 42 -0.97 -0.47 -2.16
N VAL A 43 -1.27 -1.69 -1.71
CA VAL A 43 -2.38 -2.52 -2.16
C VAL A 43 -3.33 -2.76 -0.99
N TYR A 44 -4.62 -2.59 -1.26
CA TYR A 44 -5.70 -2.75 -0.31
C TYR A 44 -6.74 -3.74 -0.84
N TRP A 45 -7.37 -4.48 0.05
CA TRP A 45 -8.55 -5.29 -0.22
C TRP A 45 -9.79 -4.61 0.35
N SER A 46 -10.83 -4.48 -0.48
CA SER A 46 -12.15 -4.07 -0.03
C SER A 46 -13.06 -5.30 0.14
N PRO A 47 -13.42 -5.69 1.37
CA PRO A 47 -14.38 -6.79 1.58
C PRO A 47 -15.75 -6.48 0.96
N GLN A 48 -16.18 -5.21 1.02
CA GLN A 48 -17.47 -4.78 0.49
C GLN A 48 -17.55 -4.94 -1.03
N ASN A 49 -16.50 -4.54 -1.75
CA ASN A 49 -16.47 -4.60 -3.22
C ASN A 49 -15.94 -5.94 -3.74
N ARG A 50 -15.33 -6.77 -2.87
CA ARG A 50 -14.60 -7.99 -3.21
C ARG A 50 -13.55 -7.75 -4.30
N ARG A 51 -12.82 -6.63 -4.19
CA ARG A 51 -11.81 -6.19 -5.16
C ARG A 51 -10.58 -5.65 -4.46
N TYR A 52 -9.47 -5.71 -5.18
CA TYR A 52 -8.24 -5.03 -4.79
C TYR A 52 -8.21 -3.63 -5.36
N PHE A 53 -7.59 -2.73 -4.60
CA PHE A 53 -7.34 -1.35 -4.97
C PHE A 53 -5.88 -1.02 -4.68
N TRP A 54 -5.20 -0.31 -5.57
CA TRP A 54 -3.81 0.06 -5.34
C TRP A 54 -3.47 1.42 -5.92
N HIS A 55 -2.48 2.05 -5.32
CA HIS A 55 -1.90 3.28 -5.81
C HIS A 55 -0.39 3.22 -5.69
N ALA A 56 0.28 3.63 -6.75
CA ALA A 56 1.73 3.73 -6.81
C ALA A 56 2.08 5.20 -7.00
N ASP A 57 3.03 5.69 -6.21
CA ASP A 57 3.47 7.07 -6.28
C ASP A 57 4.97 7.17 -5.99
N THR A 58 5.57 8.27 -6.40
CA THR A 58 6.95 8.63 -6.08
C THR A 58 7.01 10.07 -5.61
N GLY A 59 8.00 10.37 -4.79
CA GLY A 59 8.16 11.71 -4.27
C GLY A 59 9.45 11.91 -3.53
N CYS A 60 9.48 12.99 -2.75
CA CYS A 60 10.62 13.36 -1.94
C CYS A 60 10.16 13.77 -0.54
N SER A 61 11.09 14.04 0.36
CA SER A 61 10.81 14.40 1.76
C SER A 61 9.83 15.56 1.98
N CYS A 62 9.52 16.35 0.94
CA CYS A 62 8.53 17.43 0.98
C CYS A 62 7.07 16.97 0.89
N ASN A 63 6.82 15.76 0.39
CA ASN A 63 5.49 15.21 0.22
C ASN A 63 5.36 13.79 0.78
N GLY A 64 4.13 13.41 1.11
CA GLY A 64 3.79 12.09 1.63
C GLY A 64 3.12 11.21 0.58
N TRP A 65 3.30 9.89 0.70
CA TRP A 65 2.59 8.94 -0.15
C TRP A 65 1.07 9.16 -0.06
N GLY A 66 0.44 9.28 -1.22
CA GLY A 66 -1.01 9.37 -1.32
C GLY A 66 -1.60 10.69 -0.80
N GLU A 67 -0.81 11.74 -0.58
CA GLU A 67 -1.30 13.07 -0.14
C GLU A 67 -2.38 13.65 -1.07
N ASN A 68 -2.32 13.30 -2.36
CA ASN A 68 -3.25 13.78 -3.39
C ASN A 68 -4.46 12.87 -3.59
N LEU A 69 -4.53 11.72 -2.89
CA LEU A 69 -5.70 10.85 -2.99
C LEU A 69 -6.83 11.43 -2.15
N THR A 70 -8.02 11.51 -2.71
CA THR A 70 -9.20 12.08 -2.06
C THR A 70 -10.34 11.08 -1.95
N SER A 71 -10.39 10.10 -2.86
CA SER A 71 -11.47 9.13 -2.97
C SER A 71 -10.99 7.77 -3.45
N MET A 72 -11.88 6.78 -3.38
CA MET A 72 -11.67 5.47 -4.00
C MET A 72 -11.34 5.56 -5.51
N ALA A 73 -11.82 6.57 -6.23
CA ALA A 73 -11.62 6.69 -7.68
C ALA A 73 -10.17 7.03 -8.07
N ASP A 74 -9.36 7.48 -7.10
CA ASP A 74 -7.94 7.80 -7.32
C ASP A 74 -7.04 6.55 -7.26
N PHE A 75 -7.62 5.41 -6.87
CA PHE A 75 -6.94 4.12 -6.87
C PHE A 75 -7.22 3.37 -8.18
N ASN A 76 -6.23 2.63 -8.64
CA ASN A 76 -6.47 1.56 -9.60
C ASN A 76 -7.23 0.42 -8.91
N ASP A 77 -8.01 -0.34 -9.65
CA ASP A 77 -8.78 -1.45 -9.10
C ASP A 77 -8.75 -2.70 -10.00
N GLY A 78 -8.90 -3.87 -9.39
CA GLY A 78 -8.77 -5.13 -10.11
C GLY A 78 -8.80 -6.39 -9.26
N ASP A 79 -8.49 -7.50 -9.92
CA ASP A 79 -8.34 -8.81 -9.28
C ASP A 79 -6.89 -9.03 -8.80
N ARG A 80 -6.67 -10.19 -8.17
CA ARG A 80 -5.36 -10.59 -7.64
C ARG A 80 -4.28 -10.67 -8.74
N ASN A 81 -4.64 -11.01 -9.97
CA ASN A 81 -3.68 -11.08 -11.08
C ASN A 81 -3.31 -9.67 -11.58
N ALA A 82 -4.26 -8.74 -11.61
CA ALA A 82 -4.00 -7.33 -11.91
C ALA A 82 -3.01 -6.73 -10.89
N VAL A 83 -3.21 -6.98 -9.59
CA VAL A 83 -2.27 -6.56 -8.54
C VAL A 83 -0.90 -7.19 -8.74
N ARG A 84 -0.82 -8.49 -9.04
CA ARG A 84 0.46 -9.16 -9.31
C ARG A 84 1.21 -8.49 -10.46
N SER A 85 0.52 -8.13 -11.54
CA SER A 85 1.11 -7.40 -12.66
C SER A 85 1.56 -6.01 -12.25
N ALA A 86 0.76 -5.29 -11.45
CA ALA A 86 1.09 -3.96 -10.94
C ALA A 86 2.35 -3.97 -10.06
N LEU A 87 2.47 -4.91 -9.13
CA LEU A 87 3.66 -5.06 -8.28
C LEU A 87 4.93 -5.33 -9.11
N ARG A 88 4.83 -6.17 -10.15
CA ARG A 88 5.95 -6.44 -11.06
C ARG A 88 6.31 -5.21 -11.90
N GLY A 89 5.30 -4.51 -12.43
CA GLY A 89 5.50 -3.28 -13.20
C GLY A 89 6.20 -2.22 -12.36
N PHE A 90 5.71 -1.99 -11.13
CA PHE A 90 6.33 -1.05 -10.20
C PHE A 90 7.81 -1.39 -9.92
N ALA A 91 8.13 -2.65 -9.60
CA ALA A 91 9.51 -3.04 -9.34
C ALA A 91 10.42 -2.93 -10.57
N GLN A 92 9.88 -3.14 -11.77
CA GLN A 92 10.62 -2.99 -13.02
C GLN A 92 10.88 -1.51 -13.35
N GLU A 93 9.90 -0.65 -13.12
CA GLU A 93 9.98 0.80 -13.38
C GLU A 93 10.81 1.52 -12.31
N HIS A 94 10.82 0.99 -11.09
CA HIS A 94 11.44 1.61 -9.92
C HIS A 94 12.41 0.66 -9.18
N PRO A 95 13.48 0.18 -9.84
CA PRO A 95 14.39 -0.81 -9.26
C PRO A 95 15.17 -0.28 -8.04
N TYR A 96 15.23 1.05 -7.85
CA TYR A 96 15.86 1.68 -6.69
C TYR A 96 14.99 1.65 -5.43
N TYR A 97 13.67 1.52 -5.57
CA TYR A 97 12.71 1.53 -4.45
C TYR A 97 12.19 0.13 -4.12
N ALA A 98 12.31 -0.83 -5.04
CA ALA A 98 11.81 -2.18 -4.88
C ALA A 98 12.84 -3.21 -5.36
N SER A 99 13.54 -3.84 -4.41
CA SER A 99 14.43 -4.96 -4.68
C SER A 99 13.69 -6.24 -5.07
N GLU A 100 14.38 -7.16 -5.73
CA GLU A 100 13.81 -8.46 -6.12
C GLU A 100 13.29 -9.27 -4.92
N SER A 101 13.98 -9.20 -3.77
CA SER A 101 13.54 -9.87 -2.54
C SER A 101 12.27 -9.27 -1.97
N GLN A 102 12.16 -7.94 -1.93
CA GLN A 102 10.93 -7.25 -1.51
C GLN A 102 9.76 -7.57 -2.45
N LEU A 103 10.00 -7.62 -3.77
CA LEU A 103 8.97 -8.04 -4.72
C LEU A 103 8.53 -9.50 -4.47
N ALA A 104 9.47 -10.41 -4.26
CA ALA A 104 9.16 -11.81 -3.98
C ALA A 104 8.31 -11.97 -2.70
N GLU A 105 8.68 -11.23 -1.64
CA GLU A 105 7.91 -11.18 -0.40
C GLU A 105 6.50 -10.61 -0.62
N ALA A 106 6.40 -9.48 -1.33
CA ALA A 106 5.12 -8.84 -1.62
C ALA A 106 4.17 -9.77 -2.40
N LEU A 107 4.70 -10.48 -3.39
CA LEU A 107 3.96 -11.46 -4.17
C LEU A 107 3.52 -12.67 -3.33
N ASN A 108 4.36 -13.11 -2.38
CA ASN A 108 4.01 -14.17 -1.45
C ASN A 108 2.92 -13.73 -0.47
N THR A 109 3.01 -12.51 0.06
CA THR A 109 1.97 -11.92 0.92
C THR A 109 0.63 -11.83 0.19
N LEU A 110 0.61 -11.32 -1.04
CA LEU A 110 -0.59 -11.27 -1.88
C LEU A 110 -1.17 -12.68 -2.14
N ALA A 111 -0.32 -13.67 -2.41
CA ALA A 111 -0.75 -15.04 -2.68
C ALA A 111 -1.43 -15.69 -1.46
N ASN A 112 -0.94 -15.39 -0.26
CA ASN A 112 -1.43 -15.98 0.99
C ASN A 112 -2.49 -15.13 1.70
N PHE A 113 -2.80 -13.93 1.18
CA PHE A 113 -3.82 -13.07 1.75
C PHE A 113 -5.21 -13.73 1.68
N LYS A 114 -5.89 -13.73 2.83
CA LYS A 114 -7.24 -14.28 2.98
C LYS A 114 -8.27 -13.18 2.72
N GLU A 115 -8.86 -13.27 1.54
CA GLU A 115 -10.09 -12.55 1.20
C GLU A 115 -11.20 -13.18 2.05
N ASP A 116 -11.58 -12.55 3.16
CA ASP A 116 -12.67 -13.07 3.98
C ASP A 116 -13.95 -13.07 3.13
N GLN A 117 -14.73 -14.16 3.26
CA GLN A 117 -15.93 -14.44 2.47
C GLN A 117 -17.04 -13.43 2.72
#